data_AF-A0A958SKC1-F1
#
_entry.id   AF-A0A958SKC1-F1
#
_cell.length_a   1.000
_cell.length_b   1.000
_cell.length_c   1.000
_cell.angle_alpha   90.00
_cell.angle_beta   90.00
_cell.angle_gamma   90.00
#
_symmetry.space_group_name_H-M   'P 1'
#
loop_
_entity.id
_entity.type
_entity.pdbx_description
1 polymer ?
#
loop_
_entity_poly.entity_id
_entity_poly.type
_entity_poly.pdbx_seq_one_letter_code
_entity_poly.pdbx_strand_id
1 'polypeptide(L)'
;MWSKFSLFVIGTVLLGLIAILVLESEKIGRETVSSWEEDHRADCAVVLTGGRGRVSEGFSLLSQQQVRKLIVSGVFPGASLRDIFPQWPFYGEMHDEDVILEKRSRTTYGNAQQSLALVEALHCRDVVIVTSNLHMYRARRIFEAVFPENIPVYTRAVHIGSSRSQTFDLIFETIKSVFYDLWAY
;
A
#
# COMPACT_ATOMS: atom_id res chain seq x y z
N MET A 1 -0.45 -20.93 -45.36
CA MET A 1 0.53 -19.84 -45.07
C MET A 1 0.09 -18.91 -43.95
N TRP A 2 -1.21 -18.60 -43.87
CA TRP A 2 -1.82 -17.74 -42.85
C TRP A 2 -1.65 -18.24 -41.39
N SER A 3 -1.73 -19.56 -41.16
CA SER A 3 -1.58 -20.13 -39.81
C SER A 3 -0.19 -19.92 -39.22
N LYS A 4 0.88 -20.12 -40.00
CA LYS A 4 2.27 -19.94 -39.54
C LYS A 4 2.60 -18.48 -39.21
N PHE A 5 2.06 -17.54 -40.00
CA PHE A 5 2.22 -16.11 -39.74
C PHE A 5 1.46 -15.68 -38.48
N SER A 6 0.21 -16.13 -38.30
CA SER A 6 -0.57 -15.88 -37.10
C SER A 6 0.08 -16.47 -35.84
N LEU A 7 0.63 -17.69 -35.93
CA LEU A 7 1.37 -18.33 -34.84
C LEU A 7 2.61 -17.53 -34.44
N PHE A 8 3.35 -17.00 -35.42
CA PHE A 8 4.53 -16.17 -35.17
C PHE A 8 4.15 -14.87 -34.44
N VAL A 9 3.13 -14.14 -34.94
CA VAL A 9 2.68 -12.89 -34.32
C VAL A 9 2.19 -13.12 -32.88
N ILE A 10 1.37 -14.16 -32.66
CA ILE A 10 0.90 -14.52 -31.32
C ILE A 10 2.08 -14.84 -30.41
N GLY A 11 3.07 -15.60 -30.90
CA GLY A 11 4.28 -15.91 -30.16
C GLY A 11 5.07 -14.67 -29.75
N THR A 12 5.26 -13.71 -30.66
CA THR A 12 5.97 -12.45 -30.37
C THR A 12 5.23 -11.60 -29.32
N VAL A 13 3.91 -11.49 -29.43
CA VAL A 13 3.09 -10.74 -28.44
C VAL A 13 3.17 -11.41 -27.07
N LEU A 14 3.07 -12.73 -27.00
CA LEU A 14 3.19 -13.49 -25.75
C LEU A 14 4.58 -13.31 -25.11
N LEU A 15 5.64 -13.37 -25.90
CA LEU A 15 7.01 -13.14 -25.39
C LEU A 15 7.17 -11.71 -24.85
N GLY A 16 6.65 -10.71 -25.56
CA GLY A 16 6.65 -9.32 -25.09
C GLY A 16 5.90 -9.15 -23.76
N LEU A 17 4.72 -9.77 -23.62
CA LEU A 17 3.95 -9.75 -22.38
C LEU A 17 4.69 -10.43 -21.23
N ILE A 18 5.31 -11.59 -21.48
CA ILE A 18 6.12 -12.30 -20.48
C ILE A 18 7.29 -11.42 -20.03
N ALA A 19 7.98 -10.77 -20.97
CA ALA A 19 9.07 -9.86 -20.63
C ALA A 19 8.60 -8.70 -19.73
N ILE A 20 7.45 -8.09 -20.03
CA ILE A 20 6.85 -7.03 -19.20
C ILE A 20 6.56 -7.54 -17.77
N LEU A 21 5.94 -8.72 -17.64
CA LEU A 21 5.62 -9.31 -16.34
C LEU A 21 6.88 -9.62 -15.53
N VAL A 22 7.93 -10.16 -16.17
CA VAL A 22 9.22 -10.44 -15.51
C VAL A 22 9.88 -9.16 -15.02
N LEU A 23 9.96 -8.13 -15.87
CA LEU A 23 10.55 -6.84 -15.52
C LEU A 23 9.80 -6.16 -14.36
N GLU A 24 8.47 -6.23 -14.34
CA GLU A 24 7.68 -5.65 -13.26
C GLU A 24 7.80 -6.45 -11.96
N SER A 25 7.83 -7.78 -12.04
CA SER A 25 8.08 -8.67 -10.90
C SER A 25 9.45 -8.39 -10.25
N GLU A 26 10.49 -8.12 -11.05
CA GLU A 26 11.80 -7.75 -10.50
C GLU A 26 11.74 -6.45 -9.69
N LYS A 27 11.01 -5.43 -10.16
CA LYS A 27 10.89 -4.17 -9.43
C LYS A 27 10.17 -4.36 -8.09
N ILE A 28 9.09 -5.15 -8.08
CA ILE A 28 8.36 -5.49 -6.85
C ILE A 28 9.26 -6.29 -5.90
N GLY A 29 10.03 -7.24 -6.40
CA GLY A 29 10.94 -8.06 -5.61
C GLY A 29 12.13 -7.31 -5.01
N ARG A 30 12.47 -6.13 -5.55
CA ARG A 30 13.55 -5.27 -5.02
C ARG A 30 13.12 -4.39 -3.84
N GLU A 31 11.82 -4.24 -3.60
CA GLU A 31 11.33 -3.52 -2.40
C GLU A 31 11.66 -4.33 -1.13
N THR A 32 12.51 -3.77 -0.29
CA THR A 32 12.91 -4.36 0.99
C THR A 32 11.94 -4.00 2.10
N VAL A 33 12.06 -4.67 3.24
CA VAL A 33 11.27 -4.35 4.44
C VAL A 33 11.96 -3.20 5.17
N SER A 34 11.40 -1.99 5.10
CA SER A 34 11.99 -0.79 5.71
C SER A 34 11.54 -0.51 7.15
N SER A 35 10.50 -1.21 7.65
CA SER A 35 9.93 -0.96 8.99
C SER A 35 10.91 -1.12 10.15
N TRP A 36 12.04 -1.80 9.95
CA TRP A 36 13.06 -2.05 10.98
C TRP A 36 14.35 -1.26 10.76
N GLU A 37 14.48 -0.56 9.63
CA GLU A 37 15.73 0.08 9.19
C GLU A 37 15.66 1.61 9.28
N GLU A 38 14.47 2.19 9.08
CA GLU A 38 14.33 3.64 8.94
C GLU A 38 13.38 4.23 9.99
N ASP A 39 13.87 5.21 10.74
CA ASP A 39 13.08 6.01 11.68
C ASP A 39 12.46 7.21 10.96
N HIS A 40 11.56 6.91 10.01
CA HIS A 40 10.82 7.93 9.28
C HIS A 40 9.75 8.56 10.19
N ARG A 41 9.89 9.87 10.44
CA ARG A 41 8.83 10.70 11.02
C ARG A 41 8.04 11.39 9.91
N ALA A 42 6.74 11.49 10.10
CA ALA A 42 5.83 12.21 9.19
C ALA A 42 4.67 12.81 9.98
N ASP A 43 3.98 13.80 9.43
CA ASP A 43 2.79 14.38 10.03
C ASP A 43 1.66 13.34 10.08
N CYS A 44 1.48 12.57 9.00
CA CYS A 44 0.46 11.53 8.87
C CYS A 44 1.05 10.16 8.50
N ALA A 45 0.48 9.08 9.03
CA ALA A 45 0.63 7.72 8.48
C ALA A 45 -0.65 7.29 7.75
N VAL A 46 -0.52 6.67 6.58
CA VAL A 46 -1.62 6.00 5.88
C VAL A 46 -1.35 4.50 5.81
N VAL A 47 -2.15 3.72 6.53
CA VAL A 47 -2.05 2.26 6.56
C VAL A 47 -3.02 1.64 5.58
N LEU A 48 -2.52 0.83 4.64
CA LEU A 48 -3.35 0.06 3.72
C LEU A 48 -3.78 -1.27 4.34
N THR A 49 -5.09 -1.47 4.54
CA THR A 49 -5.64 -2.71 5.12
C THR A 49 -5.51 -3.92 4.18
N GLY A 50 -5.99 -5.09 4.64
CA GLY A 50 -6.01 -6.33 3.85
C GLY A 50 -4.75 -7.19 3.96
N GLY A 51 -3.79 -6.81 4.82
CA GLY A 51 -2.59 -7.60 5.09
C GLY A 51 -2.24 -7.62 6.58
N ARG A 52 -1.48 -8.64 7.00
CA ARG A 52 -1.04 -8.81 8.39
C ARG A 52 0.04 -7.79 8.75
N GLY A 53 0.09 -7.38 10.02
CA GLY A 53 1.16 -6.54 10.59
C GLY A 53 1.06 -5.04 10.28
N ARG A 54 0.43 -4.64 9.17
CA ARG A 54 0.36 -3.23 8.74
C ARG A 54 -0.35 -2.31 9.74
N VAL A 55 -1.48 -2.76 10.26
CA VAL A 55 -2.27 -2.02 11.26
C VAL A 55 -1.44 -1.82 12.53
N SER A 56 -0.88 -2.90 13.06
CA SER A 56 0.00 -2.83 14.24
C SER A 56 1.18 -1.89 14.05
N GLU A 57 1.79 -1.88 12.86
CA GLU A 57 2.89 -0.97 12.54
C GLU A 57 2.46 0.50 12.57
N GLY A 58 1.30 0.82 11.97
CA GLY A 58 0.77 2.19 12.03
C GLY A 58 0.48 2.67 13.45
N PHE A 59 -0.07 1.80 14.30
CA PHE A 59 -0.26 2.11 15.72
C PHE A 59 1.05 2.25 16.48
N SER A 60 2.06 1.45 16.13
CA SER A 60 3.41 1.58 16.67
C SER A 60 3.99 2.98 16.38
N LEU A 61 3.92 3.44 15.11
CA LEU A 61 4.35 4.79 14.72
C LEU A 61 3.65 5.89 15.53
N LEU A 62 2.34 5.77 15.70
CA LEU A 62 1.54 6.76 16.42
C LEU A 62 1.93 6.81 17.90
N SER A 63 2.04 5.64 18.54
CA SER A 63 2.41 5.53 19.96
C SER A 63 3.83 6.01 20.27
N GLN A 64 4.73 5.89 19.30
CA GLN A 64 6.10 6.38 19.40
C GLN A 64 6.24 7.86 19.00
N GLN A 65 5.13 8.55 18.72
CA GLN A 65 5.09 9.93 18.24
C GLN A 65 5.94 10.16 16.98
N GLN A 66 6.16 9.10 16.19
CA GLN A 66 6.80 9.19 14.87
C GLN A 66 5.82 9.78 13.85
N VAL A 67 4.51 9.61 14.09
CA VAL A 67 3.46 10.32 13.37
C VAL A 67 2.48 11.00 14.31
N ARG A 68 1.83 12.07 13.83
CA ARG A 68 0.82 12.80 14.61
C ARG A 68 -0.58 12.26 14.39
N LYS A 69 -0.88 11.80 13.18
CA LYS A 69 -2.19 11.26 12.79
C LYS A 69 -2.04 9.94 12.06
N LEU A 70 -2.96 9.03 12.29
CA LEU A 70 -3.01 7.70 11.69
C LEU A 70 -4.31 7.52 10.90
N ILE A 71 -4.20 7.29 9.60
CA ILE A 71 -5.32 6.96 8.72
C ILE A 71 -5.24 5.47 8.40
N VAL A 72 -6.24 4.70 8.82
CA VAL A 72 -6.38 3.28 8.45
C VAL A 72 -7.35 3.19 7.27
N SER A 73 -6.80 2.99 6.06
CA SER A 73 -7.50 3.10 4.78
C SER A 73 -8.05 1.79 4.25
N GLY A 74 -9.30 1.82 3.78
CA GLY A 74 -10.00 0.64 3.27
C GLY A 74 -10.46 -0.32 4.37
N VAL A 75 -10.86 0.18 5.55
CA VAL A 75 -11.47 -0.66 6.58
C VAL A 75 -12.91 -1.07 6.20
N PHE A 76 -13.39 -2.18 6.75
CA PHE A 76 -14.80 -2.57 6.57
C PHE A 76 -15.74 -1.47 7.10
N PRO A 77 -16.83 -1.11 6.39
CA PRO A 77 -17.70 0.01 6.81
C PRO A 77 -18.25 -0.08 8.24
N GLY A 78 -18.52 -1.30 8.72
CA GLY A 78 -18.99 -1.56 10.08
C GLY A 78 -17.88 -1.65 11.14
N ALA A 79 -16.60 -1.64 10.75
CA ALA A 79 -15.51 -1.84 11.69
C ALA A 79 -15.34 -0.61 12.61
N SER A 80 -15.08 -0.88 13.88
CA SER A 80 -14.65 0.08 14.89
C SER A 80 -13.15 -0.02 15.15
N LEU A 81 -12.60 0.97 15.85
CA LEU A 81 -11.19 0.97 16.26
C LEU A 81 -10.85 -0.27 17.10
N ARG A 82 -11.77 -0.67 17.98
CA ARG A 82 -11.64 -1.86 18.83
C ARG A 82 -11.63 -3.16 18.02
N ASP A 83 -12.33 -3.21 16.89
CA ASP A 83 -12.35 -4.40 16.03
C ASP A 83 -11.03 -4.57 15.28
N ILE A 84 -10.42 -3.47 14.83
CA ILE A 84 -9.18 -3.51 14.05
C ILE A 84 -7.92 -3.57 14.92
N PHE A 85 -7.98 -3.03 16.13
CA PHE A 85 -6.85 -2.98 17.07
C PHE A 85 -7.35 -3.11 18.52
N PRO A 86 -7.74 -4.32 18.95
CA PRO A 86 -8.33 -4.56 20.28
C PRO A 86 -7.45 -4.10 21.44
N GLN A 87 -6.13 -4.11 21.25
CA GLN A 87 -5.14 -3.68 22.23
C GLN A 87 -4.96 -2.17 22.33
N TRP A 88 -5.67 -1.37 21.52
CA TRP A 88 -5.64 0.10 21.55
C TRP A 88 -5.71 0.69 22.97
N PRO A 89 -6.62 0.26 23.88
CA PRO A 89 -6.74 0.85 25.20
C PRO A 89 -5.50 0.67 26.10
N PHE A 90 -4.57 -0.21 25.72
CA PHE A 90 -3.35 -0.51 26.47
C PHE A 90 -2.11 0.18 25.90
N TYR A 91 -2.22 0.83 24.74
CA TYR A 91 -1.15 1.67 24.22
C TYR A 91 -1.28 3.06 24.85
N GLY A 92 -0.33 3.42 25.71
CA GLY A 92 -0.29 4.74 26.35
C GLY A 92 -0.04 5.88 25.35
N GLU A 93 -0.42 7.09 25.76
CA GLU A 93 -0.21 8.35 25.00
C GLU A 93 -0.78 8.39 23.56
N MET A 94 -1.96 7.81 23.34
CA MET A 94 -2.71 8.03 22.10
C MET A 94 -4.13 8.49 22.36
N HIS A 95 -4.63 9.44 21.57
CA HIS A 95 -6.01 9.90 21.66
C HIS A 95 -6.83 9.31 20.51
N ASP A 96 -8.11 9.00 20.77
CA ASP A 96 -9.02 8.45 19.74
C ASP A 96 -9.13 9.38 18.51
N GLU A 97 -8.97 10.70 18.72
CA GLU A 97 -8.97 11.72 17.67
C GLU A 97 -7.71 11.75 16.78
N ASP A 98 -6.68 10.98 17.14
CA ASP A 98 -5.47 10.82 16.33
C ASP A 98 -5.62 9.73 15.27
N VAL A 99 -6.70 8.94 15.32
CA VAL A 99 -6.94 7.82 14.42
C VAL A 99 -8.20 8.03 13.58
N ILE A 100 -8.05 7.93 12.27
CA ILE A 100 -9.15 8.00 11.31
C ILE A 100 -9.31 6.64 10.64
N LEU A 101 -10.55 6.13 10.64
CA LEU A 101 -10.93 4.93 9.91
C LEU A 101 -11.58 5.33 8.58
N GLU A 102 -10.85 5.18 7.48
CA GLU A 102 -11.36 5.45 6.14
C GLU A 102 -12.01 4.17 5.59
N LYS A 103 -13.31 4.27 5.29
CA LYS A 103 -14.25 3.14 5.09
C LYS A 103 -14.80 3.00 3.67
N ARG A 104 -14.46 3.92 2.76
CA ARG A 104 -15.01 4.01 1.40
C ARG A 104 -14.14 3.29 0.39
N SER A 105 -12.83 3.29 0.58
CA SER A 105 -11.89 2.75 -0.41
C SER A 105 -12.02 1.23 -0.59
N ARG A 106 -12.00 0.81 -1.86
CA ARG A 106 -12.01 -0.61 -2.26
C ARG A 106 -10.83 -1.00 -3.17
N THR A 107 -10.09 0.00 -3.65
CA THR A 107 -8.95 -0.15 -4.55
C THR A 107 -7.77 0.64 -3.99
N THR A 108 -6.55 0.31 -4.43
CA THR A 108 -5.35 1.07 -4.02
C THR A 108 -5.42 2.53 -4.47
N TYR A 109 -6.02 2.80 -5.64
CA TYR A 109 -6.27 4.16 -6.11
C TYR A 109 -7.30 4.89 -5.23
N GLY A 110 -8.41 4.23 -4.89
CA GLY A 110 -9.39 4.75 -3.95
C GLY A 110 -8.77 5.08 -2.59
N ASN A 111 -7.90 4.20 -2.07
CA ASN A 111 -7.15 4.45 -0.83
C ASN A 111 -6.34 5.75 -0.93
N ALA A 112 -5.60 5.95 -2.03
CA ALA A 112 -4.82 7.18 -2.24
C ALA A 112 -5.73 8.42 -2.31
N GLN A 113 -6.81 8.36 -3.08
CA GLN A 113 -7.72 9.49 -3.27
C GLN A 113 -8.45 9.90 -1.98
N GLN A 114 -8.99 8.92 -1.23
CA GLN A 114 -9.66 9.21 0.04
C GLN A 114 -8.67 9.64 1.11
N SER A 115 -7.46 9.05 1.13
CA SER A 115 -6.41 9.46 2.07
C SER A 115 -5.92 10.88 1.80
N LEU A 116 -5.78 11.30 0.55
CA LEU A 116 -5.38 12.67 0.22
C LEU A 116 -6.35 13.70 0.83
N ALA A 117 -7.66 13.50 0.66
CA ALA A 117 -8.66 14.40 1.23
C ALA A 117 -8.57 14.49 2.77
N LEU A 118 -8.24 13.38 3.44
CA LEU A 118 -8.03 13.34 4.89
C LEU A 118 -6.71 14.01 5.29
N VAL A 119 -5.63 13.78 4.55
CA VAL A 119 -4.31 14.39 4.77
C VAL A 119 -4.39 15.92 4.66
N GLU A 120 -5.12 16.43 3.65
CA GLU A 120 -5.37 17.86 3.47
C GLU A 120 -6.21 18.45 4.61
N ALA A 121 -7.29 17.76 4.99
CA ALA A 121 -8.16 18.18 6.10
C ALA A 121 -7.44 18.18 7.46
N LEU A 122 -6.45 17.30 7.63
CA LEU A 122 -5.59 17.23 8.81
C LEU A 122 -4.39 18.18 8.75
N HIS A 123 -4.19 18.90 7.65
CA HIS A 123 -3.05 19.78 7.42
C HIS A 123 -1.69 19.07 7.58
N CYS A 124 -1.61 17.82 7.16
CA CYS A 124 -0.36 17.06 7.12
C CYS A 124 0.51 17.54 5.95
N ARG A 125 1.78 17.83 6.23
CA ARG A 125 2.74 18.32 5.22
C ARG A 125 3.47 17.19 4.52
N ASP A 126 3.52 16.01 5.14
CA ASP A 126 4.13 14.81 4.60
C ASP A 126 3.38 13.57 5.12
N VAL A 127 3.57 12.45 4.42
CA VAL A 127 2.90 11.20 4.73
C VAL A 127 3.85 10.03 4.65
N VAL A 128 3.72 9.07 5.56
CA VAL A 128 4.31 7.75 5.43
C VAL A 128 3.23 6.73 5.10
N ILE A 129 3.38 6.02 3.97
CA ILE A 129 2.50 4.92 3.62
C ILE A 129 3.00 3.61 4.24
N VAL A 130 2.11 2.91 4.92
CA VAL A 130 2.39 1.63 5.57
C VAL A 130 1.67 0.52 4.83
N THR A 131 2.44 -0.37 4.21
CA THR A 131 1.90 -1.56 3.56
C THR A 131 2.95 -2.67 3.52
N SER A 132 2.61 -3.82 2.94
CA SER A 132 3.60 -4.90 2.78
C SER A 132 4.64 -4.56 1.73
N ASN A 133 5.87 -5.07 1.89
CA ASN A 133 6.94 -4.97 0.90
C ASN A 133 6.50 -5.33 -0.54
N LEU A 134 5.80 -6.46 -0.74
CA LEU A 134 5.31 -6.86 -2.07
C LEU A 134 4.24 -5.91 -2.67
N HIS A 135 3.53 -5.16 -1.83
CA HIS A 135 2.52 -4.20 -2.28
C HIS A 135 3.10 -2.77 -2.39
N MET A 136 4.28 -2.53 -1.82
CA MET A 136 4.83 -1.19 -1.64
C MET A 136 5.10 -0.51 -2.97
N TYR A 137 5.74 -1.20 -3.92
CA TYR A 137 6.05 -0.63 -5.24
C TYR A 137 4.82 -0.06 -5.94
N ARG A 138 3.72 -0.84 -5.99
CA ARG A 138 2.47 -0.41 -6.63
C ARG A 138 1.78 0.70 -5.83
N ALA A 139 1.72 0.57 -4.51
CA ALA A 139 1.11 1.57 -3.65
C ALA A 139 1.83 2.92 -3.77
N ARG A 140 3.16 2.95 -3.65
CA ARG A 140 3.97 4.16 -3.74
C ARG A 140 3.72 4.90 -5.06
N ARG A 141 3.82 4.22 -6.20
CA ARG A 141 3.57 4.86 -7.52
C ARG A 141 2.18 5.48 -7.64
N ILE A 142 1.17 4.82 -7.11
CA ILE A 142 -0.22 5.32 -7.15
C ILE A 142 -0.36 6.53 -6.21
N PHE A 143 0.20 6.47 -5.01
CA PHE A 143 0.18 7.59 -4.06
C PHE A 143 0.93 8.79 -4.61
N GLU A 144 2.15 8.61 -5.14
CA GLU A 144 2.94 9.67 -5.80
C GLU A 144 2.21 10.28 -7.00
N ALA A 145 1.39 9.51 -7.72
CA ALA A 145 0.60 10.03 -8.85
C ALA A 145 -0.66 10.80 -8.42
N VAL A 146 -1.21 10.50 -7.24
CA VAL A 146 -2.43 11.13 -6.70
C VAL A 146 -2.10 12.34 -5.84
N PHE A 147 -1.06 12.24 -5.01
CA PHE A 147 -0.65 13.29 -4.09
C PHE A 147 0.09 14.40 -4.83
N PRO A 148 -0.09 15.66 -4.43
CA PRO A 148 0.66 16.76 -5.03
C PRO A 148 2.13 16.73 -4.56
N GLU A 149 3.03 17.27 -5.39
CA GLU A 149 4.49 17.23 -5.13
C GLU A 149 4.91 17.88 -3.80
N ASN A 150 4.11 18.79 -3.26
CA ASN A 150 4.37 19.48 -1.99
C ASN A 150 4.02 18.64 -0.75
N ILE A 151 3.46 17.44 -0.91
CA ILE A 151 3.20 16.47 0.16
C ILE A 151 4.02 15.21 -0.13
N PRO A 152 5.29 15.12 0.32
CA PRO A 152 6.13 13.98 0.04
C PRO A 152 5.56 12.69 0.67
N VAL A 153 5.73 11.59 -0.07
CA VAL A 153 5.26 10.25 0.31
C VAL A 153 6.45 9.38 0.66
N TYR A 154 6.63 9.09 1.95
CA TYR A 154 7.61 8.13 2.45
C TYR A 154 7.02 6.72 2.50
N THR A 155 7.87 5.70 2.48
CA THR A 155 7.45 4.29 2.47
C THR A 155 7.90 3.54 3.70
N ARG A 156 6.96 2.82 4.33
CA ARG A 156 7.25 1.90 5.42
C ARG A 156 6.69 0.51 5.12
N ALA A 157 7.57 -0.34 4.61
CA ALA A 157 7.21 -1.68 4.19
C ALA A 157 7.31 -2.66 5.37
N VAL A 158 6.21 -3.37 5.66
CA VAL A 158 6.19 -4.46 6.64
C VAL A 158 6.32 -5.82 5.95
N HIS A 159 6.81 -6.82 6.69
CA HIS A 159 6.99 -8.16 6.16
C HIS A 159 5.67 -8.95 6.07
N ILE A 160 5.39 -9.57 4.91
CA ILE A 160 4.30 -10.54 4.75
C ILE A 160 4.73 -11.89 5.33
N GLY A 161 4.02 -12.38 6.35
CA GLY A 161 4.30 -13.71 6.93
C GLY A 161 4.20 -14.88 5.93
N SER A 162 4.99 -15.94 6.20
CA SER A 162 5.17 -17.23 5.49
C SER A 162 5.54 -17.23 3.99
N SER A 163 6.61 -17.97 3.66
CA SER A 163 7.25 -18.06 2.33
C SER A 163 6.34 -18.56 1.20
N ARG A 164 5.40 -19.49 1.46
CA ARG A 164 4.49 -20.01 0.42
C ARG A 164 3.47 -18.98 -0.09
N SER A 165 3.10 -18.01 0.76
CA SER A 165 2.21 -16.90 0.38
C SER A 165 2.92 -15.96 -0.58
N GLN A 166 4.23 -15.73 -0.36
CA GLN A 166 5.00 -14.71 -1.07
C GLN A 166 5.06 -14.92 -2.58
N THR A 167 5.16 -16.15 -3.09
CA THR A 167 5.17 -16.39 -4.55
C THR A 167 3.83 -16.03 -5.20
N PHE A 168 2.71 -16.45 -4.60
CA PHE A 168 1.39 -16.12 -5.13
C PHE A 168 1.09 -14.63 -4.98
N ASP A 169 1.44 -14.03 -3.85
CA ASP A 169 1.28 -12.60 -3.60
C ASP A 169 2.07 -11.76 -4.61
N LEU A 170 3.31 -12.16 -4.91
CA LEU A 170 4.14 -11.52 -5.93
C LEU A 170 3.51 -11.61 -7.33
N ILE A 171 2.98 -12.78 -7.71
CA ILE A 171 2.30 -12.96 -9.01
C ILE A 171 1.07 -12.05 -9.08
N PHE A 172 0.21 -12.07 -8.05
CA PHE A 172 -1.00 -11.24 -8.02
C PHE A 172 -0.67 -9.75 -8.04
N GLU A 173 0.34 -9.31 -7.29
CA GLU A 173 0.76 -7.90 -7.29
C GLU A 173 1.40 -7.50 -8.63
N THR A 174 2.16 -8.38 -9.27
CA THR A 174 2.70 -8.14 -10.62
C THR A 174 1.59 -7.93 -11.63
N ILE A 175 0.58 -8.81 -11.64
CA ILE A 175 -0.60 -8.69 -12.52
C ILE A 175 -1.33 -7.37 -12.25
N LYS A 176 -1.61 -7.04 -10.98
CA LYS A 176 -2.28 -5.79 -10.62
C LYS A 176 -1.45 -4.55 -10.95
N SER A 177 -0.13 -4.63 -10.93
CA SER A 177 0.77 -3.51 -11.28
C SER A 177 0.77 -3.27 -12.79
N VAL A 178 0.91 -4.33 -13.59
CA VAL A 178 0.92 -4.22 -15.06
C VAL A 178 -0.43 -3.79 -15.62
N PHE A 179 -1.51 -4.34 -15.06
CA PHE A 179 -2.87 -4.11 -15.54
C PHE A 179 -3.64 -3.08 -14.71
N TYR A 180 -2.94 -2.18 -14.03
CA TYR A 180 -3.51 -1.21 -13.09
C TYR A 180 -4.78 -0.52 -13.60
N ASP A 181 -4.81 -0.07 -14.85
CA ASP A 181 -5.97 0.63 -15.45
C ASP A 181 -7.26 -0.20 -15.42
N LEU A 182 -7.17 -1.54 -15.40
CA LEU A 182 -8.33 -2.44 -15.31
C LEU A 182 -8.91 -2.54 -13.90
N TRP A 183 -8.16 -2.12 -12.87
CA TRP A 183 -8.52 -2.27 -11.45
C TRP A 183 -8.61 -0.93 -10.72
N ALA A 184 -8.28 0.18 -11.38
CA ALA A 184 -8.31 1.52 -10.82
C ALA A 184 -9.75 2.05 -10.66
N TYR A 185 -10.69 1.56 -11.48
CA TYR A 185 -12.08 2.00 -11.59
C TYR A 185 -13.08 0.95 -11.11
#